data_AF-A0A920UQT9-F1
#
_entry.id   AF-A0A920UQT9-F1
#
_cell.length_a   1.000
_cell.length_b   1.000
_cell.length_c   1.000
_cell.angle_alpha   90.00
_cell.angle_beta   90.00
_cell.angle_gamma   90.00
#
_symmetry.space_group_name_H-M   'P 1'
#
loop_
_entity.id
_entity.type
_entity.pdbx_description
1 polymer ?
#
loop_
_entity_poly.entity_id
_entity_poly.type
_entity_poly.pdbx_seq_one_letter_code
_entity_poly.pdbx_strand_id
1 'polypeptide(L)'
;MPRGQFLDKFPVDSLPVPFPLIRKLHAFGLKTMGHIADIQRGPMEAQFGQIGGIAWELSNGIDNRPLIPKQSVLEVSEYLDFPSPTTNITTIFLAVENLLDRAYKRTVLSDRFARQANIHSQVSRHTPWTIQIAFKDPANNKNKALFAIKSKLGTVSFPGPLEDMHLTLSGITGEVGRQESMWRDVKRDYDLQETFKQLNRRLKVTPPIYQVRELEPWSRIPERRYALVQLNTKNDDKESHYENTYSKTSIAGL
;
A
#
# COMPACT_ATOMS: atom_id res chain seq x y z
N MET A 1 48.63 -4.29 19.79
CA MET A 1 48.19 -5.60 19.28
C MET A 1 47.86 -5.43 17.80
N PRO A 2 48.30 -6.32 16.90
CA PRO A 2 47.96 -6.21 15.48
C PRO A 2 46.44 -6.37 15.30
N ARG A 3 45.83 -5.47 14.55
CA ARG A 3 44.39 -5.45 14.23
C ARG A 3 44.08 -6.68 13.35
N GLY A 4 43.38 -7.69 13.87
CA GLY A 4 43.00 -8.90 13.12
C GLY A 4 42.90 -10.18 13.95
N GLN A 5 43.73 -10.35 14.98
CA GLN A 5 43.88 -11.62 15.73
C GLN A 5 42.59 -12.21 16.32
N PHE A 6 41.60 -11.37 16.63
CA PHE A 6 40.31 -11.85 17.12
C PHE A 6 39.53 -12.61 16.05
N LEU A 7 39.60 -12.16 14.79
CA LEU A 7 38.83 -12.70 13.67
C LEU A 7 39.50 -13.91 13.02
N ASP A 8 40.80 -14.14 13.23
CA ASP A 8 41.57 -15.18 12.54
C ASP A 8 40.93 -16.58 12.56
N LYS A 9 40.30 -16.93 13.69
CA LYS A 9 39.67 -18.24 13.90
C LYS A 9 38.21 -18.31 13.47
N PHE A 10 37.61 -17.18 13.10
CA PHE A 10 36.20 -17.16 12.69
C PHE A 10 36.04 -17.81 11.32
N PRO A 11 35.00 -18.64 11.13
CA PRO A 11 34.73 -19.26 9.85
C PRO A 11 34.32 -18.21 8.82
N VAL A 12 34.73 -18.43 7.58
CA VAL A 12 34.38 -17.56 6.45
C VAL A 12 32.86 -17.51 6.22
N ASP A 13 32.11 -18.53 6.65
CA ASP A 13 30.64 -18.56 6.64
C ASP A 13 30.00 -17.41 7.44
N SER A 14 30.74 -16.80 8.37
CA SER A 14 30.27 -15.66 9.17
C SER A 14 30.39 -14.31 8.44
N LEU A 15 31.05 -14.26 7.27
CA LEU A 15 31.14 -13.03 6.50
C LEU A 15 29.77 -12.67 5.90
N PRO A 16 29.36 -11.39 5.96
CA PRO A 16 28.13 -10.91 5.34
C PRO A 16 28.29 -10.75 3.82
N VAL A 17 28.61 -11.84 3.13
CA VAL A 17 28.83 -11.91 1.68
C VAL A 17 27.92 -12.97 1.05
N PRO A 18 27.61 -12.89 -0.26
CA PRO A 18 26.74 -13.86 -0.92
C PRO A 18 27.24 -15.29 -0.81
N PHE A 19 26.34 -16.24 -0.57
CA PHE A 19 26.66 -17.66 -0.46
C PHE A 19 27.48 -18.25 -1.63
N PRO A 20 27.26 -17.86 -2.91
CA PRO A 20 28.11 -18.31 -4.00
C PRO A 20 29.59 -17.96 -3.82
N LEU A 21 29.89 -16.83 -3.17
CA LEU A 21 31.27 -16.44 -2.84
C LEU A 21 31.85 -17.33 -1.74
N ILE A 22 31.09 -17.58 -0.67
CA ILE A 22 31.50 -18.49 0.43
C ILE A 22 31.89 -19.86 -0.13
N ARG A 23 31.07 -20.42 -1.03
CA ARG A 23 31.39 -21.69 -1.71
C ARG A 23 32.70 -21.64 -2.50
N LYS A 24 32.96 -20.53 -3.21
CA LYS A 24 34.22 -20.35 -3.94
C LYS A 24 35.39 -20.26 -2.97
N LEU A 25 35.29 -19.48 -1.89
CA LEU A 25 36.34 -19.38 -0.87
C LEU A 25 36.70 -20.75 -0.28
N HIS A 26 35.69 -21.58 0.03
CA HIS A 26 35.90 -22.96 0.49
C HIS A 26 36.61 -23.82 -0.56
N ALA A 27 36.26 -23.70 -1.84
CA ALA A 27 36.90 -24.44 -2.92
C ALA A 27 38.40 -24.05 -3.08
N PHE A 28 38.77 -22.83 -2.68
CA PHE A 28 40.15 -22.35 -2.61
C PHE A 28 40.85 -22.69 -1.27
N GLY A 29 40.21 -23.42 -0.37
CA GLY A 29 40.77 -23.79 0.94
C GLY A 29 40.73 -22.67 1.99
N LEU A 30 40.07 -21.54 1.68
CA LEU A 30 39.90 -20.41 2.60
C LEU A 30 38.69 -20.70 3.50
N LYS A 31 38.97 -21.22 4.70
CA LYS A 31 37.96 -21.65 5.67
C LYS A 31 37.75 -20.65 6.79
N THR A 32 38.76 -19.83 7.08
CA THR A 32 38.72 -18.85 8.16
C THR A 32 38.99 -17.45 7.65
N MET A 33 38.56 -16.43 8.40
CA MET A 33 38.87 -15.04 8.08
C MET A 33 40.37 -14.76 8.14
N GLY A 34 41.13 -15.49 8.98
CA GLY A 34 42.60 -15.43 9.00
C GLY A 34 43.21 -15.82 7.65
N HIS A 35 42.75 -16.91 7.03
CA HIS A 35 43.24 -17.32 5.70
C HIS A 35 43.02 -16.22 4.64
N ILE A 36 41.96 -15.44 4.77
CA ILE A 36 41.67 -14.32 3.86
C ILE A 36 42.57 -13.13 4.19
N ALA A 37 42.72 -12.80 5.48
CA ALA A 37 43.53 -11.68 5.94
C ALA A 37 45.02 -11.82 5.59
N ASP A 38 45.53 -13.07 5.55
CA ASP A 38 46.91 -13.39 5.16
C ASP A 38 47.20 -13.15 3.66
N ILE A 39 46.16 -13.09 2.82
CA ILE A 39 46.29 -12.82 1.39
C ILE A 39 46.30 -11.30 1.18
N GLN A 40 47.00 -10.80 0.17
CA GLN A 40 46.90 -9.38 -0.20
C GLN A 40 45.51 -9.05 -0.80
N ARG A 41 45.02 -7.83 -0.55
CA ARG A 41 43.73 -7.35 -1.09
C ARG A 41 43.63 -7.48 -2.61
N GLY A 42 44.70 -7.14 -3.34
CA GLY A 42 44.74 -7.18 -4.81
C GLY A 42 44.43 -8.57 -5.40
N PRO A 43 45.15 -9.63 -5.00
CA PRO A 43 44.82 -11.01 -5.38
C PRO A 43 43.40 -11.46 -5.01
N MET A 44 42.91 -11.09 -3.82
CA MET A 44 41.52 -11.38 -3.43
C MET A 44 40.50 -10.71 -4.36
N GLU A 45 40.74 -9.45 -4.71
CA GLU A 45 39.87 -8.70 -5.62
C GLU A 45 39.97 -9.21 -7.08
N ALA A 46 41.16 -9.59 -7.53
CA ALA A 46 41.36 -10.16 -8.86
C ALA A 46 40.64 -11.52 -9.03
N GLN A 47 40.66 -12.37 -7.99
CA GLN A 47 40.09 -13.71 -8.05
C GLN A 47 38.57 -13.72 -7.82
N PHE A 48 38.07 -12.87 -6.94
CA PHE A 48 36.67 -12.90 -6.48
C PHE A 48 35.88 -11.63 -6.85
N GLY A 49 36.50 -10.70 -7.57
CA GLY A 49 35.93 -9.39 -7.90
C GLY A 49 35.94 -8.43 -6.71
N GLN A 50 35.28 -7.29 -6.87
CA GLN A 50 35.17 -6.25 -5.85
C GLN A 50 34.69 -6.80 -4.48
N ILE A 51 33.80 -7.78 -4.50
CA ILE A 51 33.27 -8.41 -3.29
C ILE A 51 34.32 -9.23 -2.54
N GLY A 52 35.35 -9.73 -3.23
CA GLY A 52 36.55 -10.32 -2.62
C GLY A 52 37.40 -9.31 -1.87
N GLY A 53 37.54 -8.10 -2.42
CA GLY A 53 38.17 -6.98 -1.73
C GLY A 53 37.41 -6.60 -0.44
N ILE A 54 36.08 -6.56 -0.50
CA ILE A 54 35.21 -6.34 0.68
C ILE A 54 35.38 -7.47 1.70
N ALA A 55 35.41 -8.73 1.27
CA ALA A 55 35.64 -9.87 2.16
C ALA A 55 36.99 -9.77 2.88
N TRP A 56 38.03 -9.28 2.20
CA TRP A 56 39.35 -9.02 2.78
C TRP A 56 39.32 -7.90 3.81
N GLU A 57 38.67 -6.78 3.49
CA GLU A 57 38.50 -5.64 4.41
C GLU A 57 37.78 -6.09 5.69
N LEU A 58 36.65 -6.80 5.55
CA LEU A 58 35.88 -7.32 6.68
C LEU A 58 36.67 -8.34 7.51
N SER A 59 37.46 -9.20 6.87
CA SER A 59 38.32 -10.18 7.58
C SER A 59 39.43 -9.50 8.39
N ASN A 60 39.86 -8.31 7.98
CA ASN A 60 40.80 -7.46 8.72
C ASN A 60 40.11 -6.51 9.72
N GLY A 61 38.79 -6.62 9.91
CA GLY A 61 38.01 -5.75 10.78
C GLY A 61 37.84 -4.32 10.26
N ILE A 62 38.01 -4.11 8.95
CA ILE A 62 37.81 -2.83 8.28
C ILE A 62 36.39 -2.80 7.72
N ASP A 63 35.52 -1.99 8.32
CA ASP A 63 34.19 -1.70 7.79
C ASP A 63 33.94 -0.19 7.81
N ASN A 64 34.11 0.44 6.64
CA ASN A 64 33.92 1.87 6.46
C ASN A 64 32.50 2.23 5.97
N ARG A 65 31.58 1.28 5.95
CA ARG A 65 30.21 1.53 5.48
C ARG A 65 29.50 2.48 6.46
N PRO A 66 28.81 3.51 5.97
CA PRO A 66 28.06 4.40 6.85
C PRO A 66 26.94 3.62 7.54
N LEU A 67 26.69 3.95 8.80
CA LEU A 67 25.51 3.44 9.50
C LEU A 67 24.26 4.04 8.86
N ILE A 68 23.54 3.24 8.08
CA ILE A 68 22.28 3.63 7.46
C ILE A 68 21.15 3.18 8.40
N PRO A 69 20.28 4.11 8.87
CA PRO A 69 19.10 3.73 9.64
C PRO A 69 18.26 2.74 8.83
N LYS A 70 17.93 1.60 9.44
CA LYS A 70 17.03 0.62 8.82
C LYS A 70 15.66 1.26 8.63
N GLN A 71 15.31 1.56 7.38
CA GLN A 71 13.96 2.01 7.04
C GLN A 71 13.03 0.81 7.20
N SER A 72 12.24 0.79 8.27
CA SER A 72 11.15 -0.18 8.41
C SER A 72 10.05 0.22 7.44
N VAL A 73 10.11 -0.30 6.21
CA VAL A 73 8.96 -0.24 5.31
C VAL A 73 7.90 -1.13 5.95
N LEU A 74 6.82 -0.54 6.44
CA LEU A 74 5.66 -1.28 6.89
C LEU A 74 5.02 -1.92 5.66
N GLU A 75 5.08 -3.24 5.60
CA GLU A 75 4.50 -4.04 4.52
C GLU A 75 3.57 -5.11 5.11
N VAL A 76 2.53 -5.42 4.35
CA VAL A 76 1.62 -6.53 4.65
C VAL A 76 1.63 -7.47 3.46
N SER A 77 2.13 -8.68 3.67
CA SER A 77 2.18 -9.74 2.67
C SER A 77 1.20 -10.85 3.03
N GLU A 78 0.43 -11.27 2.04
CA GLU A 78 -0.46 -12.42 2.08
C GLU A 78 -0.17 -13.32 0.88
N TYR A 79 -0.44 -14.62 1.03
CA TYR A 79 -0.26 -15.58 -0.06
C TYR A 79 -1.32 -16.67 -0.06
N LEU A 80 -1.49 -17.32 -1.20
CA LEU A 80 -2.27 -18.54 -1.37
C LEU A 80 -1.70 -19.37 -2.52
N ASP A 81 -1.98 -20.67 -2.47
CA ASP A 81 -1.69 -21.61 -3.54
C ASP A 81 -2.99 -21.92 -4.30
N PHE A 82 -2.91 -22.03 -5.63
CA PHE A 82 -4.04 -22.47 -6.42
C PHE A 82 -4.16 -24.00 -6.35
N PRO A 83 -5.37 -24.56 -6.13
CA PRO A 83 -5.57 -26.02 -6.10
C PRO A 83 -5.18 -26.70 -7.42
N SER A 84 -5.30 -25.97 -8.52
CA SER A 84 -4.82 -26.37 -9.84
C SER A 84 -4.29 -25.13 -10.57
N PRO A 85 -3.20 -25.26 -11.35
CA PRO A 85 -2.63 -24.11 -12.07
C PRO A 85 -3.67 -23.46 -12.98
N THR A 86 -3.82 -22.13 -12.91
CA THR A 86 -4.95 -21.45 -13.54
C THR A 86 -4.54 -20.22 -14.36
N THR A 87 -5.19 -20.05 -15.51
CA THR A 87 -5.18 -18.80 -16.30
C THR A 87 -6.54 -18.08 -16.24
N ASN A 88 -7.49 -18.62 -15.47
CA ASN A 88 -8.85 -18.08 -15.41
C ASN A 88 -8.87 -16.78 -14.59
N ILE A 89 -9.19 -15.67 -15.27
CA ILE A 89 -9.24 -14.34 -14.66
C ILE A 89 -10.23 -14.25 -13.50
N THR A 90 -11.35 -14.98 -13.55
CA THR A 90 -12.34 -14.99 -12.46
C THR A 90 -11.77 -15.63 -11.20
N THR A 91 -11.04 -16.73 -11.34
CA THR A 91 -10.34 -17.40 -10.23
C THR A 91 -9.24 -16.50 -9.66
N ILE A 92 -8.48 -15.84 -10.53
CA ILE A 92 -7.44 -14.88 -10.15
C ILE A 92 -8.05 -13.69 -9.38
N PHE A 93 -9.17 -13.16 -9.83
CA PHE A 93 -9.86 -12.06 -9.15
C PHE A 93 -10.39 -12.45 -7.77
N LEU A 94 -10.92 -13.67 -7.63
CA LEU A 94 -11.34 -14.20 -6.34
C LEU A 94 -10.15 -14.39 -5.39
N ALA A 95 -9.02 -14.87 -5.90
CA ALA A 95 -7.78 -15.00 -5.15
C ALA A 95 -7.29 -13.65 -4.62
N VAL A 96 -7.18 -12.63 -5.47
CA VAL A 96 -6.83 -11.25 -5.07
C VAL A 96 -7.80 -10.72 -4.02
N GLU A 97 -9.10 -10.96 -4.20
CA GLU A 97 -10.11 -10.51 -3.25
C GLU A 97 -9.92 -11.12 -1.86
N ASN A 98 -9.64 -12.42 -1.80
CA ASN A 98 -9.37 -13.14 -0.55
C ASN A 98 -8.07 -12.62 0.12
N LEU A 99 -7.01 -12.44 -0.65
CA LEU A 99 -5.73 -11.91 -0.15
C LEU A 99 -5.89 -10.50 0.42
N LEU A 100 -6.63 -9.62 -0.27
CA LEU A 100 -6.92 -8.27 0.24
C LEU A 100 -7.77 -8.33 1.51
N ASP A 101 -8.78 -9.22 1.57
CA ASP A 101 -9.60 -9.36 2.78
C ASP A 101 -8.76 -9.77 4.00
N ARG A 102 -7.83 -10.71 3.83
CA ARG A 102 -6.88 -11.09 4.88
C ARG A 102 -5.92 -9.95 5.23
N ALA A 103 -5.38 -9.25 4.22
CA ALA A 103 -4.45 -8.15 4.43
C ALA A 103 -5.08 -7.01 5.24
N TYR A 104 -6.28 -6.54 4.86
CA TYR A 104 -6.96 -5.44 5.55
C TYR A 104 -7.53 -5.81 6.93
N LYS A 105 -7.65 -7.10 7.27
CA LYS A 105 -7.96 -7.55 8.64
C LYS A 105 -6.76 -7.41 9.59
N ARG A 106 -5.53 -7.24 9.09
CA ARG A 106 -4.36 -7.02 9.95
C ARG A 106 -4.38 -5.62 10.55
N THR A 107 -4.03 -5.53 11.84
CA THR A 107 -3.96 -4.27 12.60
C THR A 107 -3.01 -3.24 11.99
N VAL A 108 -2.00 -3.69 11.24
CA VAL A 108 -1.05 -2.83 10.52
C VAL A 108 -1.74 -1.93 9.49
N LEU A 109 -2.85 -2.38 8.90
CA LEU A 109 -3.64 -1.62 7.93
C LEU A 109 -4.88 -0.96 8.53
N SER A 110 -5.16 -1.15 9.82
CA SER A 110 -6.24 -0.44 10.51
C SER A 110 -5.98 1.06 10.51
N ASP A 111 -6.85 1.82 9.85
CA ASP A 111 -6.75 3.28 9.65
C ASP A 111 -5.47 3.75 8.92
N ARG A 112 -4.85 2.89 8.12
CA ARG A 112 -3.68 3.23 7.28
C ARG A 112 -3.95 3.01 5.81
N PHE A 113 -3.14 3.66 4.98
CA PHE A 113 -3.26 3.65 3.53
C PHE A 113 -2.08 2.94 2.91
N ALA A 114 -2.35 1.94 2.06
CA ALA A 114 -1.35 1.38 1.18
C ALA A 114 -1.17 2.29 -0.05
N ARG A 115 0.07 2.48 -0.51
CA ARG A 115 0.38 3.26 -1.72
C ARG A 115 0.67 2.37 -2.92
N GLN A 116 1.02 1.11 -2.67
CA GLN A 116 1.41 0.18 -3.71
C GLN A 116 1.00 -1.25 -3.36
N ALA A 117 0.68 -2.02 -4.39
CA ALA A 117 0.61 -3.48 -4.35
C ALA A 117 1.67 -4.08 -5.26
N ASN A 118 2.40 -5.08 -4.78
CA ASN A 118 3.21 -5.97 -5.60
C ASN A 118 2.54 -7.35 -5.61
N ILE A 119 2.35 -7.91 -6.80
CA ILE A 119 1.84 -9.27 -6.96
C ILE A 119 2.91 -10.07 -7.66
N HIS A 120 3.30 -11.19 -7.08
CA HIS A 120 4.14 -12.19 -7.74
C HIS A 120 3.48 -13.55 -7.73
N SER A 121 3.79 -14.36 -8.73
CA SER A 121 3.25 -15.69 -8.90
C SER A 121 4.23 -16.60 -9.62
N GLN A 122 4.33 -17.86 -9.19
CA GLN A 122 4.98 -18.92 -9.94
C GLN A 122 4.12 -19.33 -11.13
N VAL A 123 4.77 -19.49 -12.27
CA VAL A 123 4.11 -19.84 -13.53
C VAL A 123 4.63 -21.19 -13.98
N SER A 124 3.71 -22.13 -14.27
CA SER A 124 4.10 -23.48 -14.66
C SER A 124 5.05 -23.46 -15.87
N ARG A 125 6.27 -23.94 -15.67
CA ARG A 125 7.34 -24.04 -16.70
C ARG A 125 7.82 -22.69 -17.26
N HIS A 126 7.56 -21.59 -16.57
CA HIS A 126 8.02 -20.25 -16.97
C HIS A 126 8.70 -19.54 -15.82
N THR A 127 9.36 -18.41 -16.11
CA THR A 127 9.89 -17.55 -15.06
C THR A 127 8.75 -16.99 -14.21
N PRO A 128 8.99 -16.76 -12.90
CA PRO A 128 8.01 -16.14 -12.03
C PRO A 128 7.51 -14.84 -12.65
N TRP A 129 6.20 -14.64 -12.59
CA TRP A 129 5.57 -13.43 -13.07
C TRP A 129 5.43 -12.44 -11.91
N THR A 130 5.69 -11.16 -12.17
CA THR A 130 5.60 -10.11 -11.15
C THR A 130 5.03 -8.84 -11.76
N ILE A 131 4.14 -8.19 -11.02
CA ILE A 131 3.59 -6.88 -11.37
C ILE A 131 3.55 -5.96 -10.16
N GLN A 132 3.89 -4.69 -10.40
CA GLN A 132 3.84 -3.62 -9.43
C GLN A 132 2.74 -2.64 -9.81
N ILE A 133 1.87 -2.31 -8.85
CA ILE A 133 0.69 -1.47 -9.03
C ILE A 133 0.75 -0.35 -8.01
N ALA A 134 1.05 0.86 -8.47
CA ALA A 134 0.96 2.06 -7.65
C ALA A 134 -0.49 2.58 -7.62
N PHE A 135 -0.99 2.91 -6.43
CA PHE A 135 -2.31 3.49 -6.23
C PHE A 135 -2.22 5.02 -6.36
N LYS A 136 -2.96 5.60 -7.32
CA LYS A 136 -3.02 7.07 -7.50
C LYS A 136 -3.62 7.77 -6.28
N ASP A 137 -4.68 7.18 -5.72
CA ASP A 137 -5.22 7.55 -4.42
C ASP A 137 -4.85 6.45 -3.42
N PRO A 138 -4.21 6.78 -2.27
CA PRO A 138 -3.85 5.78 -1.28
C PRO A 138 -5.05 4.92 -0.87
N ALA A 139 -4.90 3.59 -0.94
CA ALA A 139 -5.98 2.67 -0.69
C ALA A 139 -6.13 2.42 0.82
N ASN A 140 -7.23 2.91 1.41
CA ASN A 140 -7.62 2.61 2.81
C ASN A 140 -8.60 1.46 2.94
N ASN A 141 -9.11 0.94 1.83
CA ASN A 141 -10.10 -0.11 1.88
C ASN A 141 -9.88 -1.13 0.77
N LYS A 142 -10.36 -2.35 1.05
CA LYS A 142 -10.34 -3.49 0.13
C LYS A 142 -10.87 -3.14 -1.25
N ASN A 143 -12.00 -2.43 -1.33
CA ASN A 143 -12.70 -2.16 -2.60
C ASN A 143 -11.89 -1.26 -3.54
N LYS A 144 -11.26 -0.20 -3.02
CA LYS A 144 -10.38 0.69 -3.79
C LYS A 144 -9.15 -0.05 -4.30
N ALA A 145 -8.50 -0.83 -3.43
CA ALA A 145 -7.36 -1.65 -3.83
C ALA A 145 -7.75 -2.70 -4.87
N LEU A 146 -8.88 -3.40 -4.67
CA LEU A 146 -9.40 -4.41 -5.58
C LEU A 146 -9.71 -3.82 -6.95
N PHE A 147 -10.34 -2.64 -7.01
CA PHE A 147 -10.64 -1.96 -8.27
C PHE A 147 -9.37 -1.61 -9.04
N ALA A 148 -8.38 -1.00 -8.38
CA ALA A 148 -7.12 -0.64 -9.02
C ALA A 148 -6.34 -1.88 -9.52
N ILE A 149 -6.32 -2.96 -8.73
CA ILE A 149 -5.66 -4.20 -9.11
C ILE A 149 -6.40 -4.88 -10.27
N LYS A 150 -7.73 -5.01 -10.21
CA LYS A 150 -8.53 -5.60 -11.30
C LYS A 150 -8.35 -4.85 -12.62
N SER A 151 -8.37 -3.51 -12.58
CA SER A 151 -8.13 -2.68 -13.76
C SER A 151 -6.76 -2.95 -14.40
N LYS A 152 -5.71 -3.14 -13.58
CA LYS A 152 -4.38 -3.47 -14.08
C LYS A 152 -4.26 -4.90 -14.58
N LEU A 153 -4.74 -5.88 -13.83
CA LEU A 153 -4.72 -7.29 -14.22
C LEU A 153 -5.50 -7.55 -15.52
N GLY A 154 -6.60 -6.83 -15.74
CA GLY A 154 -7.38 -6.94 -16.98
C GLY A 154 -6.65 -6.44 -18.25
N THR A 155 -5.54 -5.71 -18.09
CA THR A 155 -4.72 -5.23 -19.22
C THR A 155 -3.54 -6.15 -19.50
N VAL A 156 -3.25 -7.10 -18.61
CA VAL A 156 -2.03 -7.91 -18.66
C VAL A 156 -2.35 -9.30 -19.21
N SER A 157 -1.50 -9.77 -20.12
CA SER A 157 -1.53 -11.17 -20.55
C SER A 157 -0.62 -12.00 -19.64
N PHE A 158 -1.13 -13.11 -19.10
CA PHE A 158 -0.34 -14.03 -18.29
C PHE A 158 0.52 -14.91 -19.18
N PRO A 159 1.81 -15.11 -18.86
CA PRO A 159 2.70 -15.96 -19.66
C PRO A 159 2.34 -17.45 -19.59
N GLY A 160 1.57 -17.88 -18.58
CA GLY A 160 1.11 -19.25 -18.42
C GLY A 160 0.19 -19.41 -17.19
N PRO A 161 -0.19 -20.65 -16.87
CA PRO A 161 -0.97 -20.95 -15.67
C PRO A 161 -0.23 -20.59 -14.38
N LEU A 162 -0.91 -19.88 -13.49
CA LEU A 162 -0.40 -19.47 -12.18
C LEU A 162 -0.58 -20.60 -11.17
N GLU A 163 0.47 -20.95 -10.45
CA GLU A 163 0.46 -22.01 -9.41
C GLU A 163 0.15 -21.45 -8.02
N ASP A 164 0.61 -20.24 -7.74
CA ASP A 164 0.38 -19.53 -6.48
C ASP A 164 0.05 -18.05 -6.73
N MET A 165 -0.25 -17.31 -5.67
CA MET A 165 -0.33 -15.86 -5.72
C MET A 165 0.08 -15.25 -4.38
N HIS A 166 1.06 -14.35 -4.45
CA HIS A 166 1.44 -13.52 -3.32
C HIS A 166 1.08 -12.07 -3.60
N LEU A 167 0.52 -11.41 -2.60
CA LEU A 167 0.18 -10.00 -2.61
C LEU A 167 0.90 -9.30 -1.47
N THR A 168 1.71 -8.30 -1.79
CA THR A 168 2.37 -7.44 -0.81
C THR A 168 1.90 -6.01 -0.96
N LEU A 169 1.31 -5.46 0.10
CA LEU A 169 0.94 -4.05 0.21
C LEU A 169 2.08 -3.30 0.91
N SER A 170 2.56 -2.22 0.27
CA SER A 170 3.68 -1.41 0.78
C SER A 170 3.38 0.08 0.74
N GLY A 171 4.27 0.87 1.34
CA GLY A 171 4.08 2.31 1.52
C GLY A 171 2.93 2.61 2.49
N ILE A 172 2.79 1.81 3.53
CA ILE A 172 1.74 1.95 4.54
C ILE A 172 1.96 3.23 5.33
N THR A 173 1.07 4.20 5.15
CA THR A 173 1.14 5.53 5.79
C THR A 173 -0.15 5.82 6.57
N GLY A 174 -0.05 6.47 7.72
CA GLY A 174 -1.23 6.89 8.51
C GLY A 174 -1.91 8.16 7.98
N GLU A 175 -1.24 8.87 7.07
CA GLU A 175 -1.70 10.15 6.52
C GLU A 175 -1.93 10.02 5.01
N VAL A 176 -3.12 10.42 4.55
CA VAL A 176 -3.34 10.69 3.14
C VAL A 176 -2.57 11.96 2.83
N GLY A 177 -1.43 11.84 2.15
CA GLY A 177 -0.84 12.98 1.45
C GLY A 177 -1.75 13.36 0.28
N ARG A 178 -2.94 13.91 0.57
CA ARG A 178 -3.85 14.45 -0.44
C ARG A 178 -3.35 15.86 -0.71
N GLN A 179 -2.63 16.04 -1.80
CA GLN A 179 -2.43 17.38 -2.34
C GLN A 179 -3.82 17.89 -2.74
N GLU A 180 -4.32 18.86 -1.97
CA GLU A 180 -5.59 19.52 -2.26
C GLU A 180 -5.57 20.02 -3.72
N SER A 181 -6.57 19.58 -4.49
CA SER A 181 -6.79 20.09 -5.84
C SER A 181 -7.05 21.60 -5.74
N MET A 182 -6.31 22.41 -6.50
CA MET A 182 -6.56 23.85 -6.56
C MET A 182 -7.91 24.23 -7.18
N TRP A 183 -8.73 23.26 -7.59
CA TRP A 183 -10.03 23.45 -8.22
C TRP A 183 -11.14 22.89 -7.33
N ARG A 184 -11.94 23.80 -6.75
CA ARG A 184 -12.78 23.60 -5.54
C ARG A 184 -14.22 23.12 -5.79
N ASP A 185 -14.66 22.96 -7.04
CA ASP A 185 -16.10 23.04 -7.30
C ASP A 185 -16.84 21.73 -7.59
N VAL A 186 -16.18 20.56 -7.60
CA VAL A 186 -16.86 19.29 -8.00
C VAL A 186 -16.90 18.22 -6.89
N LYS A 187 -16.22 18.41 -5.74
CA LYS A 187 -16.11 17.39 -4.67
C LYS A 187 -16.69 17.81 -3.30
N ARG A 188 -17.49 18.88 -3.23
CA ARG A 188 -17.94 19.47 -1.95
C ARG A 188 -18.78 18.52 -1.08
N ASP A 189 -19.71 17.74 -1.64
CA ASP A 189 -20.67 17.01 -0.80
C ASP A 189 -20.09 15.78 -0.08
N TYR A 190 -19.19 15.04 -0.74
CA TYR A 190 -18.54 13.88 -0.10
C TYR A 190 -17.46 14.30 0.92
N ASP A 191 -16.71 15.37 0.60
CA ASP A 191 -15.69 15.91 1.49
C ASP A 191 -16.31 16.53 2.76
N LEU A 192 -17.52 17.11 2.67
CA LEU A 192 -18.26 17.63 3.82
C LEU A 192 -18.63 16.52 4.81
N GLN A 193 -19.19 15.40 4.34
CA GLN A 193 -19.60 14.29 5.22
C GLN A 193 -18.43 13.67 5.99
N GLU A 194 -17.27 13.50 5.34
CA GLU A 194 -16.06 12.98 6.00
C GLU A 194 -15.49 14.00 7.00
N THR A 195 -15.56 15.30 6.68
CA THR A 195 -15.17 16.38 7.60
C THR A 195 -16.09 16.42 8.83
N PHE A 196 -17.39 16.17 8.68
CA PHE A 196 -18.36 16.06 9.78
C PHE A 196 -18.05 14.89 10.73
N LYS A 197 -17.70 13.70 10.18
CA LYS A 197 -17.28 12.56 11.01
C LYS A 197 -16.00 12.85 11.79
N GLN A 198 -15.07 13.57 11.18
CA GLN A 198 -13.80 13.96 11.80
C GLN A 198 -14.00 15.01 12.92
N LEU A 199 -14.86 16.01 12.71
CA LEU A 199 -15.20 17.02 13.72
C LEU A 199 -15.94 16.42 14.93
N ASN A 200 -16.93 15.55 14.68
CA ASN A 200 -17.65 14.85 15.76
C ASN A 200 -16.73 14.00 16.64
N ARG A 201 -15.71 13.35 16.05
CA ARG A 201 -14.72 12.56 16.80
C ARG A 201 -13.83 13.42 17.70
N ARG A 202 -13.46 14.63 17.26
CA ARG A 202 -12.58 15.53 18.02
C ARG A 202 -13.30 16.31 19.11
N LEU A 203 -14.53 16.76 18.87
CA LEU A 203 -15.19 17.72 19.76
C LEU A 203 -16.11 17.08 20.82
N LYS A 204 -16.48 15.79 20.70
CA LYS A 204 -17.47 15.11 21.58
C LYS A 204 -18.81 15.87 21.75
N VAL A 205 -19.07 16.86 20.91
CA VAL A 205 -20.29 17.66 20.84
C VAL A 205 -20.68 17.73 19.38
N THR A 206 -21.97 17.61 19.08
CA THR A 206 -22.51 17.84 17.73
C THR A 206 -22.20 19.28 17.33
N PRO A 207 -21.33 19.53 16.33
CA PRO A 207 -20.96 20.90 15.99
C PRO A 207 -22.19 21.60 15.39
N PRO A 208 -22.57 22.79 15.88
CA PRO A 208 -23.72 23.52 15.38
C PRO A 208 -23.30 24.23 14.09
N ILE A 209 -23.15 23.46 13.01
CA ILE A 209 -22.87 23.99 11.68
C ILE A 209 -24.21 24.24 11.01
N TYR A 210 -24.47 25.51 10.69
CA TYR A 210 -25.69 25.96 10.04
C TYR A 210 -25.40 26.18 8.56
N GLN A 211 -26.22 25.62 7.69
CA GLN A 211 -26.22 25.94 6.27
C GLN A 211 -27.17 27.10 6.03
N VAL A 212 -26.68 28.16 5.40
CA VAL A 212 -27.52 29.27 4.94
C VAL A 212 -28.31 28.78 3.74
N ARG A 213 -29.64 28.68 3.88
CA ARG A 213 -30.56 28.28 2.81
C ARG A 213 -31.45 29.46 2.44
N GLU A 214 -31.59 29.73 1.15
CA GLU A 214 -32.56 30.71 0.65
C GLU A 214 -33.98 30.13 0.83
N LEU A 215 -34.82 30.79 1.63
CA LEU A 215 -36.20 30.33 1.89
C LEU A 215 -37.24 31.10 1.07
N GLU A 216 -37.06 32.40 0.85
CA GLU A 216 -38.04 33.24 0.13
C GLU A 216 -37.34 34.26 -0.80
N PRO A 217 -37.11 33.91 -2.09
CA PRO A 217 -36.40 34.75 -3.04
C PRO A 217 -37.03 36.14 -3.29
N TRP A 218 -38.32 36.31 -2.98
CA TRP A 218 -39.10 37.53 -3.24
C TRP A 218 -39.22 38.49 -2.05
N SER A 219 -38.57 38.21 -0.92
CA SER A 219 -38.67 39.07 0.27
C SER A 219 -37.85 40.35 0.14
N ARG A 220 -38.49 41.52 0.30
CA ARG A 220 -37.83 42.85 0.25
C ARG A 220 -36.95 43.15 1.47
N ILE A 221 -37.01 42.35 2.53
CA ILE A 221 -36.18 42.49 3.73
C ILE A 221 -34.97 41.54 3.61
N PRO A 222 -33.73 42.04 3.53
CA PRO A 222 -32.53 41.23 3.29
C PRO A 222 -32.37 40.05 4.25
N GLU A 223 -32.69 40.26 5.52
CA GLU A 223 -32.52 39.29 6.61
C GLU A 223 -33.54 38.15 6.59
N ARG A 224 -34.62 38.27 5.79
CA ARG A 224 -35.66 37.22 5.62
C ARG A 224 -35.47 36.34 4.39
N ARG A 225 -34.53 36.69 3.49
CA ARG A 225 -34.23 35.88 2.29
C ARG A 225 -33.45 34.60 2.65
N TYR A 226 -32.75 34.61 3.78
CA TYR A 226 -31.82 33.56 4.19
C TYR A 226 -32.17 33.05 5.59
N ALA A 227 -32.21 31.73 5.78
CA ALA A 227 -32.30 31.12 7.10
C ALA A 227 -31.12 30.21 7.38
N LEU A 228 -30.67 30.21 8.63
CA LEU A 228 -29.65 29.30 9.15
C LEU A 228 -30.33 27.98 9.51
N VAL A 229 -30.22 26.97 8.64
CA VAL A 229 -30.74 25.63 8.90
C VAL A 229 -29.64 24.81 9.55
N GLN A 230 -29.89 24.28 10.76
CA GLN A 230 -28.93 23.43 11.44
C GLN A 230 -28.81 22.09 10.69
N LEU A 231 -27.58 21.73 10.29
CA LEU A 231 -27.32 20.50 9.54
C LEU A 231 -27.38 19.29 10.49
N ASN A 232 -28.59 18.83 10.82
CA ASN A 232 -28.78 17.62 11.62
C ASN A 232 -28.62 16.38 10.72
N THR A 233 -27.63 15.54 11.01
CA THR A 233 -27.35 14.27 10.28
C THR A 233 -28.38 13.16 10.56
N LYS A 234 -29.62 13.52 10.88
CA LYS A 234 -30.77 12.62 11.01
C LYS A 234 -31.98 13.34 10.44
N ASN A 235 -32.22 13.15 9.14
CA ASN A 235 -33.52 13.13 8.46
C ASN A 235 -33.35 13.31 6.94
N ASP A 236 -32.62 12.40 6.28
CA ASP A 236 -32.65 12.30 4.81
C ASP A 236 -33.23 10.96 4.31
N ASP A 237 -33.76 10.11 5.21
CA ASP A 237 -34.36 8.81 4.84
C ASP A 237 -35.88 8.77 4.95
N LYS A 238 -36.57 9.90 5.13
CA LYS A 238 -38.04 9.96 5.05
C LYS A 238 -38.50 11.31 4.51
N GLU A 239 -38.59 11.43 3.19
CA GLU A 239 -39.72 12.06 2.48
C GLU A 239 -39.41 12.21 0.97
N SER A 240 -39.72 11.19 0.20
CA SER A 240 -40.16 11.34 -1.20
C SER A 240 -41.02 10.16 -1.66
N HIS A 241 -41.99 9.79 -0.82
CA HIS A 241 -43.16 9.02 -1.23
C HIS A 241 -44.42 9.69 -0.68
N TYR A 242 -44.90 10.73 -1.36
CA TYR A 242 -46.31 11.14 -1.40
C TYR A 242 -46.46 11.86 -2.75
N GLU A 243 -46.83 11.14 -3.82
CA GLU A 243 -48.22 11.06 -4.28
C GLU A 243 -48.98 12.38 -4.08
N ASN A 244 -48.92 13.23 -5.10
CA ASN A 244 -49.83 14.34 -5.26
C ASN A 244 -51.19 13.77 -5.69
N THR A 245 -52.08 13.56 -4.73
CA THR A 245 -53.49 13.22 -4.97
C THR A 245 -54.38 14.14 -4.14
N TYR A 246 -55.51 14.53 -4.75
CA TYR A 246 -56.64 15.34 -4.25
C TYR A 246 -56.42 16.87 -4.32
N SER A 247 -57.23 17.68 -5.00
CA SER A 247 -58.64 17.54 -5.41
C SER A 247 -58.96 18.44 -6.61
N LYS A 248 -59.59 17.89 -7.66
CA LYS A 248 -60.99 18.14 -8.09
C LYS A 248 -61.45 19.60 -7.99
N THR A 249 -61.74 20.22 -9.13
CA THR A 249 -63.06 20.81 -9.37
C THR A 249 -63.44 20.67 -10.84
N SER A 250 -64.51 19.92 -11.08
CA SER A 250 -65.25 19.89 -12.34
C SER A 250 -65.74 21.28 -12.72
N ILE A 251 -65.63 21.66 -14.00
CA ILE A 251 -66.69 22.39 -14.68
C ILE A 251 -66.87 21.74 -16.06
N ALA A 252 -68.05 21.18 -16.26
CA ALA A 252 -68.60 20.80 -17.56
C ALA A 252 -69.34 22.01 -18.16
N GLY A 253 -69.41 22.10 -19.49
CA GLY A 253 -70.49 22.82 -20.16
C GLY A 253 -70.06 23.62 -21.38
N LEU A 254 -70.52 23.11 -22.54
CA LEU A 254 -70.74 23.75 -23.86
C LEU A 254 -69.50 24.09 -24.71
#